data_AF-A0A7X8VLG5-F1
#
_entry.id   AF-A0A7X8VLG5-F1
#
_cell.length_a   1.000
_cell.length_b   1.000
_cell.length_c   1.000
_cell.angle_alpha   90.00
_cell.angle_beta   90.00
_cell.angle_gamma   90.00
#
_symmetry.space_group_name_H-M   'P 1'
#
loop_
_entity.id
_entity.type
_entity.pdbx_description
1 polymer ?
#
loop_
_entity_poly.entity_id
_entity_poly.type
_entity_poly.pdbx_seq_one_letter_code
_entity_poly.pdbx_strand_id
1 'polypeptide(L)'
;MLDTWVNRADLAESAINERHAARVWGLPRTNLGYVAWPANGKEKLFFHWHYWWQAHYLDCLVDAAMRRRTKARNAIVSDTIRGIGLRQGGKLSS
;
A
#
# COMPACT_ATOMS: atom_id res chain seq x y z
N MET A 1 6.74 26.72 -6.94
CA MET A 1 5.31 26.31 -6.85
C MET A 1 5.14 24.80 -7.08
N LEU A 2 5.87 24.20 -8.03
CA LEU A 2 5.95 22.74 -8.21
C LEU A 2 6.49 22.00 -6.96
N ASP A 3 7.51 22.56 -6.30
CA ASP A 3 8.11 21.94 -5.10
C ASP A 3 7.13 21.78 -3.94
N THR A 4 6.15 22.67 -3.81
CA THR A 4 5.12 22.60 -2.76
C THR A 4 4.22 21.37 -2.94
N TRP A 5 3.84 21.05 -4.17
CA TRP A 5 2.98 19.91 -4.48
C TRP A 5 3.73 18.58 -4.35
N VAL A 6 4.99 18.55 -4.80
CA VAL A 6 5.86 17.38 -4.62
C VAL A 6 6.04 17.09 -3.12
N ASN A 7 6.33 18.12 -2.32
CA ASN A 7 6.48 17.97 -0.88
C ASN A 7 5.19 17.50 -0.20
N ARG A 8 4.03 18.08 -0.54
CA ARG A 8 2.73 17.63 -0.02
C ARG A 8 2.44 16.17 -0.37
N ALA A 9 2.79 15.73 -1.58
CA ALA A 9 2.60 14.35 -2.00
C ALA A 9 3.52 13.38 -1.25
N ASP A 10 4.77 13.76 -0.99
CA ASP A 10 5.71 12.95 -0.19
C ASP A 10 5.29 12.88 1.29
N LEU A 11 4.74 13.97 1.86
CA LEU A 11 4.14 13.96 3.19
C LEU A 11 2.91 13.05 3.29
N ALA A 12 2.03 13.08 2.27
CA ALA A 12 0.85 12.23 2.21
C ALA A 12 1.23 10.75 2.11
N GLU A 13 2.19 10.40 1.26
CA GLU A 13 2.74 9.04 1.17
C GLU A 13 3.27 8.56 2.52
N SER A 14 4.05 9.41 3.20
CA SER A 14 4.65 9.07 4.50
C SER A 14 3.57 8.81 5.56
N ALA A 15 2.55 9.66 5.64
CA ALA A 15 1.44 9.48 6.58
C ALA A 15 0.66 8.18 6.33
N ILE A 16 0.43 7.82 5.06
CA ILE A 16 -0.24 6.55 4.71
C ILE A 16 0.64 5.35 5.06
N ASN A 17 1.93 5.41 4.74
CA ASN A 17 2.87 4.33 5.05
C ASN A 17 3.05 4.12 6.56
N GLU A 18 3.00 5.18 7.37
CA GLU A 18 3.12 5.04 8.82
C GLU A 18 1.83 4.51 9.48
N ARG A 19 0.66 4.92 8.98
CA ARG A 19 -0.62 4.68 9.66
C ARG A 19 -1.38 3.47 9.12
N HIS A 20 -1.32 3.26 7.81
CA HIS A 20 -2.17 2.29 7.12
C HIS A 20 -1.39 1.11 6.55
N ALA A 21 -0.12 1.27 6.18
CA ALA A 21 0.64 0.16 5.59
C ALA A 21 0.96 -0.93 6.62
N ALA A 22 0.64 -2.18 6.28
CA ALA A 22 0.87 -3.32 7.15
C ALA A 22 1.11 -4.61 6.37
N ARG A 23 1.81 -5.55 7.03
CA ARG A 23 2.02 -6.90 6.50
C ARG A 23 0.75 -7.73 6.58
N VAL A 24 0.52 -8.57 5.57
CA VAL A 24 -0.61 -9.49 5.55
C VAL A 24 -0.35 -10.61 6.54
N TRP A 25 -1.11 -10.65 7.64
CA TRP A 25 -1.01 -11.69 8.68
C TRP A 25 0.43 -11.95 9.17
N GLY A 26 1.28 -10.91 9.21
CA GLY A 26 2.67 -11.01 9.64
C GLY A 26 3.67 -11.54 8.59
N LEU A 27 3.21 -11.88 7.37
CA LEU A 27 4.07 -12.43 6.32
C LEU A 27 5.10 -11.41 5.82
N PRO A 28 6.40 -11.78 5.75
CA PRO A 28 7.44 -10.88 5.28
C PRO A 28 7.27 -10.57 3.79
N ARG A 29 7.73 -9.39 3.36
CA ARG A 29 7.66 -8.92 1.97
C ARG A 29 6.23 -8.91 1.41
N THR A 30 5.30 -8.47 2.25
CA THR A 30 3.90 -8.21 1.90
C THR A 30 3.48 -6.87 2.46
N ASN A 31 2.60 -6.18 1.75
CA ASN A 31 2.08 -4.89 2.17
C ASN A 31 0.59 -4.78 1.77
N LEU A 32 -0.23 -4.24 2.66
CA LEU A 32 -1.63 -3.89 2.42
C LEU A 32 -1.99 -2.67 3.26
N GLY A 33 -2.92 -1.86 2.76
CA GLY A 33 -3.44 -0.72 3.51
C GLY A 33 -4.58 -1.12 4.44
N TYR A 34 -4.49 -0.82 5.73
CA TYR A 34 -5.65 -0.84 6.62
C TYR A 34 -6.66 0.23 6.21
N VAL A 35 -7.94 -0.09 6.33
CA VAL A 35 -9.04 0.79 5.93
C VAL A 35 -9.27 1.93 6.93
N ALA A 36 -8.98 1.69 8.22
CA ALA A 36 -9.16 2.65 9.29
C ALA A 36 -7.87 2.83 10.10
N TRP A 37 -7.73 4.00 10.71
CA TRP A 37 -6.71 4.28 11.72
C TRP A 37 -7.36 4.99 12.92
N PRO A 38 -7.17 4.51 14.16
CA PRO A 38 -6.47 3.27 14.52
C PRO A 38 -7.26 2.02 14.08
N ALA A 39 -6.58 1.04 13.48
CA ALA A 39 -7.22 -0.19 13.00
C ALA A 39 -7.68 -1.09 14.17
N ASN A 40 -8.93 -1.52 14.13
CA ASN A 40 -9.48 -2.53 15.03
C ASN A 40 -9.06 -3.96 14.59
N GLY A 41 -9.28 -4.95 15.47
CA GLY A 41 -8.80 -6.32 15.22
C GLY A 41 -9.34 -6.97 13.94
N LYS A 42 -10.56 -6.61 13.51
CA LYS A 42 -11.20 -7.14 12.31
C LYS A 42 -10.56 -6.59 11.03
N GLU A 43 -10.16 -5.31 11.04
CA GLU A 43 -9.42 -4.68 9.93
C GLU A 43 -8.00 -5.23 9.82
N LYS A 44 -7.34 -5.48 10.96
CA LYS A 44 -6.00 -6.13 10.98
C LYS A 44 -6.01 -7.53 10.39
N LEU A 45 -7.14 -8.23 10.49
CA LEU A 45 -7.37 -9.54 9.86
C LEU A 45 -7.81 -9.44 8.40
N PHE A 46 -8.07 -8.23 7.88
CA PHE A 46 -8.62 -8.00 6.54
C PHE A 46 -9.94 -8.76 6.30
N PHE A 47 -10.79 -8.84 7.34
CA PHE A 47 -12.06 -9.57 7.28
C PHE A 47 -12.98 -9.01 6.18
N HIS A 48 -13.14 -7.68 6.14
CA HIS A 48 -13.74 -6.99 5.00
C HIS A 48 -12.66 -6.61 4.00
N TRP A 49 -12.84 -7.05 2.76
CA TRP A 49 -11.88 -6.77 1.71
C TRP A 49 -12.41 -5.81 0.68
N HIS A 50 -11.79 -4.65 0.70
CA HIS A 50 -12.03 -3.60 -0.24
C HIS A 50 -10.98 -3.71 -1.35
N TYR A 51 -11.15 -4.69 -2.24
CA TYR A 51 -10.24 -4.92 -3.36
C TYR A 51 -9.94 -3.62 -4.12
N TRP A 52 -11.00 -2.88 -4.45
CA TRP A 52 -10.93 -1.62 -5.17
C TRP A 52 -10.07 -0.57 -4.45
N TRP A 53 -10.11 -0.52 -3.13
CA TRP A 53 -9.31 0.43 -2.35
C TRP A 53 -7.82 0.03 -2.35
N GLN A 54 -7.53 -1.28 -2.31
CA GLN A 54 -6.15 -1.76 -2.43
C GLN A 54 -5.57 -1.51 -3.81
N ALA A 55 -6.39 -1.62 -4.87
CA ALA A 55 -5.98 -1.26 -6.22
C ALA A 55 -5.60 0.22 -6.32
N HIS A 56 -6.43 1.12 -5.79
CA HIS A 56 -6.10 2.55 -5.77
C HIS A 56 -4.92 2.90 -4.86
N TYR A 57 -4.77 2.19 -3.74
CA TYR A 57 -3.57 2.32 -2.92
C TYR A 57 -2.30 1.95 -3.69
N LEU A 58 -2.36 0.87 -4.49
CA LEU A 58 -1.26 0.49 -5.38
C LEU A 58 -0.99 1.57 -6.44
N ASP A 59 -2.02 2.17 -7.04
CA ASP A 59 -1.86 3.29 -7.98
C ASP A 59 -1.07 4.45 -7.35
N CYS A 60 -1.43 4.85 -6.12
CA CYS A 60 -0.70 5.91 -5.40
C CYS A 60 0.77 5.57 -5.12
N LEU A 61 1.08 4.29 -4.83
CA LEU A 61 2.45 3.84 -4.66
C LEU A 61 3.23 3.87 -5.98
N VAL A 62 2.59 3.52 -7.09
CA VAL A 62 3.18 3.60 -8.44
C VAL A 62 3.44 5.07 -8.80
N ASP A 63 2.50 5.98 -8.54
CA ASP A 63 2.68 7.42 -8.76
C ASP A 63 3.88 7.98 -7.98
N ALA A 64 4.04 7.56 -6.72
CA ALA A 64 5.20 7.93 -5.91
C ALA A 64 6.51 7.36 -6.50
N ALA A 65 6.50 6.10 -6.97
CA ALA A 65 7.66 5.47 -7.60
C ALA A 65 8.02 6.11 -8.95
N MET A 66 7.02 6.57 -9.72
CA MET A 66 7.21 7.30 -10.97
C MET A 66 7.76 8.71 -10.72
N ARG A 67 7.28 9.41 -9.69
CA ARG A 67 7.78 10.75 -9.31
C ARG A 67 9.24 10.74 -8.91
N ARG A 68 9.65 9.76 -8.10
CA ARG A 68 11.06 9.53 -7.76
C ARG A 68 11.30 8.06 -7.50
N ARG A 69 12.11 7.47 -8.38
CA ARG A 69 12.42 6.04 -8.37
C ARG A 69 13.42 5.74 -7.26
N THR A 70 12.99 4.99 -6.26
CA THR A 70 13.87 4.51 -5.18
C THR A 70 13.69 3.00 -5.02
N LYS A 71 14.73 2.32 -4.50
CA LYS A 71 14.64 0.87 -4.22
C LYS A 71 13.50 0.56 -3.24
N ALA A 72 13.30 1.41 -2.23
CA ALA A 72 12.24 1.26 -1.24
C ALA A 72 10.83 1.37 -1.85
N ARG A 73 10.60 2.37 -2.72
CA ARG A 73 9.31 2.54 -3.41
C ARG A 73 8.99 1.39 -4.37
N ASN A 74 9.99 0.87 -5.08
CA ASN A 74 9.79 -0.31 -5.92
C ASN A 74 9.52 -1.58 -5.10
N ALA A 75 10.15 -1.70 -3.93
CA ALA A 75 9.93 -2.82 -3.02
C ALA A 75 8.52 -2.81 -2.45
N ILE A 76 8.02 -1.66 -1.96
CA ILE A 76 6.67 -1.58 -1.40
C ILE A 76 5.60 -1.85 -2.45
N VAL A 77 5.77 -1.39 -3.71
CA VAL A 77 4.88 -1.73 -4.83
C VAL A 77 4.84 -3.25 -5.05
N SER A 78 6.00 -3.89 -5.10
CA SER A 78 6.11 -5.35 -5.29
C SER A 78 5.49 -6.14 -4.13
N ASP A 79 5.72 -5.69 -2.91
CA ASP A 79 5.17 -6.28 -1.70
C ASP A 79 3.65 -6.10 -1.62
N THR A 80 3.12 -4.97 -2.11
CA THR A 80 1.68 -4.72 -2.22
C THR A 80 1.02 -5.66 -3.23
N ILE A 81 1.61 -5.81 -4.42
CA ILE A 81 1.13 -6.76 -5.43
C ILE A 81 1.10 -8.19 -4.87
N ARG A 82 2.16 -8.60 -4.16
CA ARG A 82 2.19 -9.91 -3.48
C ARG A 82 1.09 -10.01 -2.42
N GLY A 83 0.91 -8.99 -1.59
CA GLY A 83 -0.12 -8.97 -0.54
C GLY A 83 -1.53 -9.12 -1.11
N ILE A 84 -1.84 -8.39 -2.18
CA ILE A 84 -3.13 -8.47 -2.89
C ILE A 84 -3.34 -9.87 -3.46
N GLY A 85 -2.35 -10.45 -4.14
CA GLY A 85 -2.45 -11.80 -4.71
C GLY A 85 -2.62 -12.90 -3.64
N LEU A 86 -1.90 -12.79 -2.52
CA LEU A 86 -2.03 -13.71 -1.39
C LEU A 86 -3.43 -13.67 -0.78
N ARG A 87 -3.95 -12.47 -0.54
CA ARG A 87 -5.28 -12.32 0.05
C ARG A 87 -6.37 -12.79 -0.91
N GLN A 88 -6.27 -12.49 -2.20
CA GLN A 88 -7.27 -12.91 -3.19
C GLN A 88 -7.26 -14.42 -3.48
N GLY A 89 -6.25 -15.16 -3.02
CA GLY A 89 -6.19 -16.61 -3.17
C GLY A 89 -5.53 -17.10 -4.46
N GLY A 90 -4.76 -16.26 -5.17
CA GLY A 90 -4.07 -16.69 -6.39
C GLY A 90 -3.63 -15.54 -7.31
N LYS A 91 -2.69 -15.85 -8.22
CA LYS A 91 -1.99 -14.88 -9.09
C LYS A 91 -2.96 -13.93 -9.81
N LEU A 92 -2.62 -12.63 -9.81
CA LEU A 92 -3.00 -11.74 -10.90
C LEU A 92 -2.35 -12.33 -12.17
N SER A 93 -3.11 -13.10 -12.94
CA SER A 93 -2.60 -13.71 -14.17
C SER A 93 -2.11 -12.62 -15.09
N SER A 94 -0.91 -12.84 -15.62
CA SER A 94 -0.42 -12.15 -16.82
C SER A 94 -1.15 -12.67 -18.06
#